data_AF-A0A226MAS4-F1
#
_entry.id   AF-A0A226MAS4-F1
#
_cell.length_a   1.000
_cell.length_b   1.000
_cell.length_c   1.000
_cell.angle_alpha   90.00
_cell.angle_beta   90.00
_cell.angle_gamma   90.00
#
_symmetry.space_group_name_H-M   'P 1'
#
loop_
_entity.id
_entity.type
_entity.pdbx_description
1 polymer ?
#
loop_
_entity_poly.entity_id
_entity_poly.type
_entity_poly.pdbx_seq_one_letter_code
_entity_poly.pdbx_strand_id
1 'polypeptide(L)'
;MWYPEIKHFCPRTPIILVGCQLDLRYADLDAVNRARRPLAKPIRPTDILPPERGHEVAKELGVPYYETSVVAQFGIKDVFDNAIRAALISRRHLQFWKSHLKKMQRPLLQAPFLPPKPPPPVIRVPEPPASRAWGPAALFCTPLCADVVFQLQGGQRVFAHRVYLATSCSKFYDLFTLEGPPGTGKEPAARARSLDGEQGVLGEGPRAGELRAVQSDEALGDGARDLSAWGRGFVSVRRELVADPVAGGEKRMTVVRMDRSVAAEPFRAVLEYLYTGRLEQARGDLMQVATIAELLEVFDLRMMVANVLNKESFMNQEITKAFHVRRANRIKECLGKGVFADVVFRVDDGAVPAHKPLLIAGCDWMMAMFRGAFRESRAA
;
A
#
# COMPACT_ATOMS: atom_id res chain seq x y z
N MET A 1 -4.45 -20.61 47.40
CA MET A 1 -3.00 -20.31 47.28
C MET A 1 -2.36 -20.65 48.61
N TRP A 2 -1.20 -21.31 48.63
CA TRP A 2 -0.55 -21.83 49.85
C TRP A 2 0.56 -20.90 50.38
N TYR A 3 0.42 -19.58 50.15
CA TYR A 3 1.49 -18.62 50.48
C TYR A 3 1.82 -18.56 51.98
N PRO A 4 0.83 -18.49 52.91
CA PRO A 4 1.11 -18.51 54.35
C PRO A 4 1.89 -19.75 54.78
N GLU A 5 1.51 -20.91 54.27
CA GLU A 5 2.13 -22.20 54.57
C GLU A 5 3.56 -22.25 54.04
N ILE A 6 3.79 -21.85 52.79
CA ILE A 6 5.13 -21.78 52.20
C ILE A 6 6.03 -20.84 53.01
N LYS A 7 5.52 -19.67 53.42
CA LYS A 7 6.29 -18.72 54.22
C LYS A 7 6.61 -19.25 55.62
N HIS A 8 5.72 -20.06 56.20
CA HIS A 8 5.92 -20.70 57.49
C HIS A 8 6.97 -21.81 57.44
N PHE A 9 6.83 -22.78 56.53
CA PHE A 9 7.71 -23.95 56.45
C PHE A 9 9.03 -23.68 55.70
N CYS A 10 9.04 -22.72 54.78
CA CYS A 10 10.16 -22.40 53.90
C CYS A 10 10.47 -20.88 53.90
N PRO A 11 10.80 -20.28 55.07
CA PRO A 11 10.86 -18.81 55.23
C PRO A 11 11.95 -18.11 54.41
N ARG A 12 12.96 -18.84 53.92
CA ARG A 12 14.06 -18.30 53.12
C ARG A 12 13.92 -18.58 51.62
N THR A 13 12.89 -19.31 51.22
CA THR A 13 12.68 -19.68 49.82
C THR A 13 12.09 -18.49 49.07
N PRO A 14 12.73 -18.01 47.99
CA PRO A 14 12.17 -16.92 47.20
C PRO A 14 10.88 -17.39 46.50
N ILE A 15 9.88 -16.52 46.46
CA ILE A 15 8.56 -16.81 45.90
C ILE A 15 8.34 -15.92 44.68
N ILE A 16 7.79 -16.50 43.62
CA ILE A 16 7.23 -15.79 42.46
C ILE A 16 5.76 -16.19 42.31
N LEU A 17 4.91 -15.27 41.86
CA LEU A 17 3.51 -15.57 41.57
C LEU A 17 3.35 -15.80 40.06
N VAL A 18 2.66 -16.88 39.69
CA VAL A 18 2.43 -17.23 38.29
C VAL A 18 0.93 -17.39 38.01
N GLY A 19 0.41 -16.59 37.09
CA GLY A 19 -0.88 -16.80 36.45
C GLY A 19 -0.75 -17.84 35.33
N CYS A 20 -1.56 -18.88 35.37
CA CYS A 20 -1.55 -19.93 34.36
C CYS A 20 -2.81 -19.83 33.48
N GLN A 21 -2.75 -20.46 32.30
CA GLN A 21 -3.89 -20.56 31.37
C GLN A 21 -4.39 -19.20 30.86
N LEU A 22 -3.46 -18.28 30.62
CA LEU A 22 -3.74 -16.95 30.05
C LEU A 22 -4.59 -17.00 28.76
N ASP A 23 -4.41 -18.04 27.94
CA ASP A 23 -5.13 -18.25 26.68
C ASP A 23 -6.65 -18.29 26.85
N LEU A 24 -7.16 -18.70 28.02
CA LEU A 24 -8.59 -18.74 28.30
C LEU A 24 -9.25 -17.37 28.14
N ARG A 25 -8.52 -16.27 28.32
CA ARG A 25 -9.04 -14.89 28.12
C ARG A 25 -9.46 -14.59 26.69
N TYR A 26 -8.93 -15.33 25.71
CA TYR A 26 -9.15 -15.07 24.28
C TYR A 26 -9.64 -16.30 23.52
N ALA A 27 -9.87 -17.42 24.22
CA ALA A 27 -10.30 -18.67 23.63
C ALA A 27 -11.81 -18.71 23.39
N ASP A 28 -12.25 -19.52 22.42
CA ASP A 28 -13.64 -19.96 22.31
C ASP A 28 -13.94 -20.90 23.49
N LEU A 29 -14.60 -20.37 24.53
CA LEU A 29 -14.93 -21.14 25.73
C LEU A 29 -15.90 -22.29 25.45
N ASP A 30 -16.73 -22.22 24.42
CA ASP A 30 -17.62 -23.32 24.05
C ASP A 30 -16.81 -24.47 23.45
N ALA A 31 -15.85 -24.17 22.57
CA ALA A 31 -14.91 -25.17 22.07
C ALA A 31 -14.06 -25.78 23.19
N VAL A 32 -13.55 -24.96 24.09
CA VAL A 32 -12.76 -25.42 25.26
C VAL A 32 -13.60 -26.32 26.16
N ASN A 33 -14.84 -25.94 26.47
CA ASN A 33 -15.72 -26.75 27.32
C ASN A 33 -16.15 -28.06 26.64
N ARG A 34 -16.34 -28.09 25.31
CA ARG A 34 -16.60 -29.33 24.55
C ARG A 34 -15.42 -30.30 24.58
N ALA A 35 -14.19 -29.79 24.56
CA ALA A 35 -12.97 -30.61 24.58
C ALA A 35 -12.62 -31.16 25.98
N ARG A 36 -13.23 -30.62 27.04
CA ARG A 36 -13.02 -31.07 28.43
C ARG A 36 -13.88 -32.30 28.75
N ARG A 37 -13.56 -32.98 29.86
CA ARG A 37 -14.28 -34.19 30.29
C ARG A 37 -15.80 -33.89 30.45
N PRO A 38 -16.71 -34.78 30.04
CA PRO A 38 -18.16 -34.54 30.06
C PRO A 38 -18.76 -34.14 31.41
N LEU A 39 -18.10 -34.47 32.53
CA LEU A 39 -18.55 -34.15 33.89
C LEU A 39 -17.80 -32.97 34.54
N ALA A 40 -16.90 -32.31 33.81
CA ALA A 40 -16.21 -31.14 34.32
C ALA A 40 -17.13 -29.92 34.33
N LYS A 41 -17.11 -29.14 35.43
CA LYS A 41 -17.80 -27.85 35.49
C LYS A 41 -17.35 -26.96 34.31
N PRO A 42 -18.26 -26.43 33.48
CA PRO A 42 -17.91 -25.50 32.41
C PRO A 42 -17.17 -24.27 32.95
N ILE A 43 -16.12 -23.85 32.25
CA ILE A 43 -15.43 -22.58 32.51
C ILE A 43 -16.32 -21.48 31.97
N ARG A 44 -16.69 -20.53 32.83
CA ARG A 44 -17.43 -19.33 32.45
C ARG A 44 -16.47 -18.14 32.34
N PRO A 45 -16.83 -17.10 31.58
CA PRO A 45 -16.06 -15.85 31.54
C PRO A 45 -15.75 -15.27 32.93
N THR A 46 -16.70 -15.36 33.87
CA THR A 46 -16.54 -14.90 35.25
C THR A 46 -15.53 -15.70 36.07
N ASP A 47 -15.19 -16.92 35.63
CA ASP A 47 -14.21 -17.77 36.31
C ASP A 47 -12.77 -17.44 35.87
N ILE A 48 -12.60 -16.58 34.84
CA ILE A 48 -11.30 -16.16 34.31
C ILE A 48 -10.87 -14.85 34.96
N LEU A 49 -9.71 -14.85 35.59
CA LEU A 49 -9.18 -13.66 36.24
C LEU A 49 -8.51 -12.71 35.23
N PRO A 50 -8.81 -11.40 35.29
CA PRO A 50 -8.11 -10.43 34.47
C PRO A 50 -6.67 -10.21 35.00
N PRO A 51 -5.72 -9.77 34.15
CA PRO A 51 -4.31 -9.62 34.53
C PRO A 51 -4.10 -8.74 35.75
N GLU A 52 -4.92 -7.71 35.92
CA GLU A 52 -4.85 -6.72 37.01
C GLU A 52 -5.00 -7.42 38.36
N ARG A 53 -5.87 -8.42 38.45
CA ARG A 53 -6.13 -9.14 39.69
C ARG A 53 -4.91 -9.94 40.16
N GLY A 54 -4.14 -10.49 39.22
CA GLY A 54 -2.87 -11.16 39.53
C GLY A 54 -1.80 -10.19 40.02
N HIS A 55 -1.72 -9.01 39.41
CA HIS A 55 -0.80 -7.95 39.83
C HIS A 55 -1.14 -7.38 41.21
N GLU A 56 -2.42 -7.19 41.52
CA GLU A 56 -2.88 -6.76 42.85
C GLU A 56 -2.40 -7.72 43.94
N VAL A 57 -2.64 -9.02 43.73
CA VAL A 57 -2.20 -10.07 44.67
C VAL A 57 -0.67 -10.09 44.80
N ALA A 58 0.07 -9.99 43.70
CA ALA A 58 1.52 -9.94 43.75
C ALA A 58 2.06 -8.72 44.52
N LYS A 59 1.39 -7.57 44.36
CA LYS A 59 1.69 -6.34 45.10
C LYS A 59 1.43 -6.51 46.59
N GLU A 60 0.30 -7.09 46.98
CA GLU A 60 -0.03 -7.39 48.39
C GLU A 60 1.00 -8.34 49.03
N LEU A 61 1.49 -9.31 48.27
CA LEU A 61 2.47 -10.30 48.74
C LEU A 61 3.93 -9.82 48.67
N GLY A 62 4.20 -8.72 47.96
CA GLY A 62 5.55 -8.20 47.72
C GLY A 62 6.42 -9.12 46.85
N VAL A 63 5.81 -9.87 45.92
CA VAL A 63 6.49 -10.84 45.03
C VAL A 63 6.32 -10.45 43.55
N PRO A 64 7.23 -10.87 42.65
CA PRO A 64 7.04 -10.62 41.22
C PRO A 64 5.91 -11.50 40.66
N TYR A 65 5.23 -10.99 39.62
CA TYR A 65 4.15 -11.66 38.91
C TYR A 65 4.53 -11.96 37.47
N TYR A 66 4.11 -13.13 36.99
CA TYR A 66 4.30 -13.59 35.63
C TYR A 66 3.06 -14.33 35.15
N GLU A 67 2.81 -14.34 33.84
CA GLU A 67 1.73 -15.11 33.22
C GLU A 67 2.26 -16.11 32.21
N THR A 68 1.55 -17.23 32.09
CA THR A 68 1.92 -18.31 31.18
C THR A 68 0.71 -18.87 30.45
N SER A 69 0.95 -19.29 29.21
CA SER A 69 0.04 -20.14 28.46
C SER A 69 0.84 -21.22 27.74
N VAL A 70 0.50 -22.48 28.01
CA VAL A 70 1.06 -23.62 27.27
C VAL A 70 0.49 -23.64 25.84
N VAL A 71 -0.78 -23.28 25.66
CA VAL A 71 -1.43 -23.26 24.35
C VAL A 71 -0.81 -22.21 23.45
N ALA A 72 -0.62 -20.99 23.97
CA ALA A 72 0.01 -19.90 23.22
C ALA A 72 1.55 -19.93 23.25
N GLN A 73 2.15 -20.93 23.91
CA GLN A 73 3.60 -21.02 24.15
C GLN A 73 4.20 -19.71 24.71
N PHE A 74 3.44 -19.00 25.54
CA PHE A 74 3.79 -17.68 26.05
C PHE A 74 4.26 -17.75 27.50
N GLY A 75 5.32 -16.98 27.81
CA GLY A 75 5.79 -16.73 29.18
C GLY A 75 6.45 -17.89 29.90
N ILE A 76 6.45 -19.09 29.31
CA ILE A 76 7.00 -20.32 29.92
C ILE A 76 8.48 -20.11 30.26
N LYS A 77 9.28 -19.72 29.26
CA LYS A 77 10.72 -19.47 29.44
C LYS A 77 10.98 -18.34 30.43
N ASP A 78 10.20 -17.27 30.38
CA ASP A 78 10.36 -16.12 31.27
C ASP A 78 10.16 -16.51 32.74
N VAL A 79 9.15 -17.34 33.03
CA VAL A 79 8.91 -17.85 34.38
C VAL A 79 10.10 -18.68 34.88
N PHE A 80 10.59 -19.62 34.07
CA PHE A 80 11.73 -20.46 34.46
C PHE A 80 13.00 -19.63 34.69
N ASP A 81 13.33 -18.74 33.76
CA ASP A 81 14.50 -17.88 33.89
C ASP A 81 14.41 -17.01 35.15
N ASN A 82 13.25 -16.38 35.39
CA ASN A 82 13.06 -15.51 36.54
C ASN A 82 13.01 -16.27 37.88
N ALA A 83 12.51 -17.50 37.91
CA ALA A 83 12.62 -18.38 39.07
C ALA A 83 14.08 -18.68 39.39
N ILE A 84 14.90 -18.99 38.37
CA ILE A 84 16.35 -19.20 38.52
C ILE A 84 17.03 -17.91 39.02
N ARG A 85 16.69 -16.74 38.47
CA ARG A 85 17.19 -15.44 38.94
C ARG A 85 16.88 -15.23 40.42
N ALA A 86 15.63 -15.46 40.83
CA ALA A 86 15.18 -15.31 42.21
C ALA A 86 15.93 -16.26 43.17
N ALA A 87 16.08 -17.53 42.78
CA ALA A 87 16.82 -18.54 43.54
C ALA A 87 18.31 -18.18 43.73
N LEU A 88 18.99 -17.77 42.65
CA LEU A 88 20.41 -17.42 42.69
C LEU A 88 20.68 -16.16 43.50
N ILE A 89 19.78 -15.17 43.44
CA ILE A 89 19.87 -13.96 44.28
C ILE A 89 19.67 -14.30 45.75
N SER A 90 18.64 -15.08 46.10
CA SER A 90 18.45 -15.53 47.48
C SER A 90 19.67 -16.28 48.01
N ARG A 91 20.27 -17.15 47.17
CA ARG A 91 21.52 -17.86 47.51
C ARG A 91 22.70 -16.93 47.75
N ARG A 92 22.82 -15.83 46.99
CA ARG A 92 23.86 -14.80 47.21
C ARG A 92 23.71 -14.15 48.58
N HIS A 93 22.49 -13.84 49.01
CA HIS A 93 22.24 -13.27 50.35
C HIS A 93 22.69 -14.21 51.49
N LEU A 94 22.64 -15.53 51.26
CA LEU A 94 23.07 -16.54 52.24
C LEU A 94 24.57 -16.89 52.16
N GLN A 95 25.26 -16.56 51.06
CA GLN A 95 26.63 -16.99 50.76
C GLN A 95 27.43 -15.85 50.11
N PHE A 96 27.65 -14.76 50.86
CA PHE A 96 28.22 -13.49 50.40
C PHE A 96 29.59 -13.61 49.69
N TRP A 97 30.41 -14.59 50.06
CA TRP A 97 31.75 -14.81 49.50
C TRP A 97 31.77 -15.36 48.06
N LYS A 98 30.61 -15.75 47.48
CA LYS A 98 30.52 -16.26 46.11
C LYS A 98 30.47 -15.13 45.07
N SER A 99 31.65 -14.66 44.66
CA SER A 99 31.85 -13.55 43.72
C SER A 99 31.17 -13.72 42.36
N HIS A 100 31.06 -14.95 41.85
CA HIS A 100 30.41 -15.25 40.56
C HIS A 100 28.92 -14.89 40.52
N LEU A 101 28.25 -14.80 41.68
CA LEU A 101 26.84 -14.39 41.77
C LEU A 101 26.65 -12.86 41.82
N LYS A 102 27.73 -12.06 41.83
CA LYS A 102 27.64 -10.59 41.90
C LYS A 102 26.98 -9.97 40.66
N LYS A 103 27.14 -10.60 39.49
CA LYS A 103 26.60 -10.16 38.20
C LYS A 103 25.18 -10.67 37.92
N MET A 104 24.56 -11.38 38.86
CA MET A 104 23.22 -11.95 38.66
C MET A 104 22.17 -10.83 38.59
N GLN A 105 21.40 -10.82 37.51
CA GLN A 105 20.29 -9.88 37.33
C GLN A 105 19.10 -10.25 38.21
N ARG A 106 18.37 -9.24 38.69
CA ARG A 106 17.07 -9.42 39.36
C ARG A 106 16.04 -10.02 38.40
N PRO A 107 14.97 -10.67 38.92
CA PRO A 107 13.84 -11.06 38.09
C PRO A 107 13.39 -9.87 37.23
N LEU A 108 13.32 -10.10 35.92
CA LEU A 108 12.99 -9.10 34.91
C LEU A 108 11.47 -8.99 34.76
N LEU A 109 11.01 -7.84 34.28
CA LEU A 109 9.60 -7.66 33.89
C LEU A 109 9.29 -8.48 32.64
N GLN A 110 8.09 -9.06 32.60
CA GLN A 110 7.59 -9.76 31.43
C GLN A 110 6.80 -8.80 30.54
N ALA A 111 7.04 -8.86 29.23
CA ALA A 111 6.25 -8.10 28.27
C ALA A 111 4.79 -8.62 28.28
N PRO A 112 3.77 -7.76 28.16
CA PRO A 112 2.38 -8.20 28.08
C PRO A 112 2.13 -9.13 26.88
N PHE A 113 1.20 -10.07 27.04
CA PHE A 113 0.75 -10.89 25.91
C PHE A 113 -0.03 -10.04 24.91
N LEU A 114 0.34 -10.17 23.64
CA LEU A 114 -0.32 -9.51 22.51
C LEU A 114 -1.20 -10.54 21.79
N PRO A 115 -2.55 -10.48 21.93
CA PRO A 115 -3.44 -11.36 21.20
C PRO A 115 -3.25 -11.25 19.69
N PRO A 116 -3.47 -12.34 18.92
CA PRO A 116 -3.43 -12.26 17.46
C PRO A 116 -4.46 -11.24 16.96
N LYS A 117 -4.08 -10.45 15.95
CA LYS A 117 -4.99 -9.48 15.33
C LYS A 117 -6.20 -10.24 14.75
N PRO A 118 -7.44 -9.74 14.93
CA PRO A 118 -8.60 -10.36 14.29
C PRO A 118 -8.42 -10.37 12.77
N PRO A 119 -8.94 -11.39 12.07
CA PRO A 119 -8.89 -11.41 10.61
C PRO A 119 -9.65 -10.18 10.06
N PRO A 120 -9.17 -9.57 8.96
CA PRO A 120 -9.87 -8.46 8.32
C PRO A 120 -11.31 -8.83 7.97
N PRO A 121 -12.28 -7.90 8.05
CA PRO A 121 -13.64 -8.17 7.66
C PRO A 121 -13.71 -8.53 6.16
N VAL A 122 -14.60 -9.47 5.83
CA VAL A 122 -14.85 -9.83 4.42
C VAL A 122 -15.71 -8.74 3.80
N ILE A 123 -15.07 -7.81 3.08
CA ILE A 123 -15.77 -6.76 2.33
C ILE A 123 -16.34 -7.37 1.03
N ARG A 124 -17.67 -7.42 0.91
CA ARG A 124 -18.34 -7.77 -0.36
C ARG A 124 -18.55 -6.51 -1.17
N VAL A 125 -17.77 -6.35 -2.24
CA VAL A 125 -17.99 -5.27 -3.22
C VAL A 125 -19.14 -5.68 -4.13
N PRO A 126 -20.23 -4.89 -4.24
CA PRO A 126 -21.32 -5.19 -5.16
C PRO A 126 -20.83 -5.22 -6.61
N GLU A 127 -21.42 -6.06 -7.44
CA GLU A 127 -21.18 -5.98 -8.88
C GLU A 127 -21.73 -4.65 -9.42
N PRO A 128 -20.95 -3.92 -10.24
CA PRO A 128 -21.41 -2.66 -10.81
C PRO A 128 -22.63 -2.89 -11.74
N PRO A 129 -23.59 -1.95 -11.80
CA PRO A 129 -24.76 -2.09 -12.66
C PRO A 129 -24.39 -2.21 -14.14
N ALA A 130 -25.14 -3.02 -14.89
CA ALA A 130 -24.83 -3.44 -16.25
C ALA A 130 -24.85 -2.31 -17.32
N SER A 131 -25.34 -1.10 -16.99
CA SER A 131 -25.37 0.02 -17.93
C SER A 131 -24.02 0.75 -18.00
N ARG A 132 -22.95 0.11 -18.51
CA ARG A 132 -21.69 0.82 -18.70
C ARG A 132 -21.60 1.47 -20.08
N ALA A 133 -22.08 2.71 -20.16
CA ALA A 133 -21.58 3.71 -21.11
C ALA A 133 -20.23 4.31 -20.66
N TRP A 134 -19.60 3.76 -19.62
CA TRP A 134 -18.50 4.40 -18.89
C TRP A 134 -17.36 3.42 -18.61
N GLY A 135 -16.13 3.91 -18.74
CA GLY A 135 -14.89 3.15 -18.61
C GLY A 135 -13.71 3.96 -19.14
N PRO A 136 -12.51 3.38 -19.25
CA PRO A 136 -11.33 4.09 -19.75
C PRO A 136 -11.52 4.81 -21.10
N ALA A 137 -12.26 4.20 -22.03
CA ALA A 137 -12.57 4.81 -23.33
C ALA A 137 -13.45 6.06 -23.16
N ALA A 138 -14.53 5.96 -22.39
CA ALA A 138 -15.42 7.09 -22.12
C ALA A 138 -14.71 8.22 -21.37
N LEU A 139 -13.81 7.88 -20.45
CA LEU A 139 -12.99 8.85 -19.71
C LEU A 139 -12.00 9.58 -20.62
N PHE A 140 -11.48 8.92 -21.66
CA PHE A 140 -10.65 9.59 -22.66
C PHE A 140 -11.48 10.56 -23.52
N CYS A 141 -12.68 10.15 -23.95
CA CYS A 141 -13.59 11.00 -24.73
C CYS A 141 -14.12 12.20 -23.92
N THR A 142 -14.41 12.01 -22.63
CA THR A 142 -14.86 13.05 -21.71
C THR A 142 -13.84 13.18 -20.58
N PRO A 143 -12.81 14.04 -20.72
CA PRO A 143 -11.60 14.03 -19.90
C PRO A 143 -11.80 14.70 -18.53
N LEU A 144 -12.74 14.15 -17.74
CA LEU A 144 -13.03 14.57 -16.37
C LEU A 144 -11.80 14.39 -15.47
N CYS A 145 -11.43 15.45 -14.76
CA CYS A 145 -10.23 15.48 -13.90
C CYS A 145 -8.90 15.35 -14.65
N ALA A 146 -8.84 15.70 -15.95
CA ALA A 146 -7.58 15.77 -16.68
C ALA A 146 -6.51 16.55 -15.91
N ASP A 147 -5.28 16.04 -15.92
CA ASP A 147 -4.11 16.61 -15.23
C ASP A 147 -2.93 16.81 -16.19
N VAL A 148 -3.09 16.44 -17.46
CA VAL A 148 -2.15 16.70 -18.55
C VAL A 148 -2.86 17.12 -19.83
N VAL A 149 -2.25 18.03 -20.57
CA VAL A 149 -2.70 18.48 -21.89
C VAL A 149 -1.53 18.50 -22.87
N PHE A 150 -1.74 17.91 -24.04
CA PHE A 150 -0.79 17.92 -25.14
C PHE A 150 -1.14 19.03 -26.12
N GLN A 151 -0.17 19.90 -26.41
CA GLN A 151 -0.26 20.93 -27.44
C GLN A 151 0.37 20.40 -28.73
N LEU A 152 -0.44 20.23 -29.77
CA LEU A 152 -0.05 19.72 -31.09
C LEU A 152 0.06 20.87 -32.10
N GLN A 153 0.49 20.54 -33.32
CA GLN A 153 0.48 21.50 -34.43
C GLN A 153 -0.94 22.02 -34.69
N GLY A 154 -1.04 23.29 -35.14
CA GLY A 154 -2.32 23.91 -35.45
C GLY A 154 -3.14 24.34 -34.23
N GLY A 155 -2.55 24.37 -33.03
CA GLY A 155 -3.21 24.80 -31.80
C GLY A 155 -4.17 23.75 -31.21
N GLN A 156 -4.16 22.53 -31.75
CA GLN A 156 -4.98 21.44 -31.25
C GLN A 156 -4.50 20.99 -29.87
N ARG A 157 -5.45 20.73 -28.98
CA ARG A 157 -5.20 20.29 -27.60
C ARG A 157 -5.84 18.93 -27.36
N VAL A 158 -5.10 18.05 -26.71
CA VAL A 158 -5.61 16.74 -26.28
C VAL A 158 -5.40 16.59 -24.79
N PHE A 159 -6.50 16.50 -24.05
CA PHE A 159 -6.51 16.35 -22.59
C PHE A 159 -6.46 14.88 -22.23
N ALA A 160 -5.71 14.55 -21.17
CA ALA A 160 -5.54 13.18 -20.70
C ALA A 160 -5.20 13.13 -19.21
N HIS A 161 -4.85 11.94 -18.74
CA HIS A 161 -4.62 11.61 -17.34
C HIS A 161 -3.24 10.95 -17.19
N ARG A 162 -2.34 11.57 -16.42
CA ARG A 162 -0.96 11.12 -16.21
C ARG A 162 -0.91 9.69 -15.72
N VAL A 163 -1.76 9.33 -14.76
CA VAL A 163 -1.82 7.97 -14.21
C VAL A 163 -2.14 6.90 -15.29
N TYR A 164 -3.06 7.19 -16.21
CA TYR A 164 -3.42 6.27 -17.29
C TYR A 164 -2.27 6.11 -18.29
N LEU A 165 -1.63 7.22 -18.67
CA LEU A 165 -0.54 7.21 -19.64
C LEU A 165 0.74 6.58 -19.06
N ALA A 166 1.10 6.93 -17.83
CA ALA A 166 2.28 6.41 -17.15
C ALA A 166 2.17 4.92 -16.82
N THR A 167 0.97 4.43 -16.49
CA THR A 167 0.75 3.00 -16.22
C THR A 167 0.79 2.14 -17.49
N SER A 168 0.61 2.76 -18.66
CA SER A 168 0.61 2.08 -19.96
C SER A 168 1.87 2.32 -20.81
N CYS A 169 2.67 3.35 -20.50
CA CYS A 169 3.86 3.74 -21.27
C CYS A 169 4.97 4.22 -20.32
N SER A 170 6.14 3.56 -20.38
CA SER A 170 7.30 3.94 -19.57
C SER A 170 7.82 5.33 -19.90
N LYS A 171 7.81 5.73 -21.17
CA LYS A 171 8.23 7.07 -21.57
C LYS A 171 7.38 8.16 -20.91
N PHE A 172 6.06 7.98 -20.87
CA PHE A 172 5.19 8.90 -20.13
C PHE A 172 5.39 8.83 -18.61
N TYR A 173 5.67 7.66 -18.05
CA TYR A 173 6.02 7.54 -16.63
C TYR A 173 7.26 8.37 -16.29
N ASP A 174 8.33 8.22 -17.07
CA ASP A 174 9.57 8.97 -16.91
C ASP A 174 9.32 10.47 -17.12
N LEU A 175 8.59 10.85 -18.18
CA LEU A 175 8.23 12.25 -18.45
C LEU A 175 7.59 12.93 -17.25
N PHE A 176 6.63 12.24 -16.63
CA PHE A 176 5.82 12.81 -15.55
C PHE A 176 6.46 12.68 -14.17
N THR A 177 7.57 11.94 -14.03
CA THR A 177 8.32 11.77 -12.77
C THR A 177 9.64 12.54 -12.72
N LEU A 178 10.11 13.10 -13.84
CA LEU A 178 11.25 14.03 -13.91
C LEU A 178 11.14 15.27 -12.99
N GLU A 179 9.97 15.47 -12.36
CA GLU A 179 9.57 16.59 -11.51
C GLU A 179 9.56 16.25 -10.00
N GLY A 180 10.26 15.21 -9.56
CA GLY A 180 10.44 14.93 -8.12
C GLY A 180 11.46 15.88 -7.47
N PRO A 181 11.37 16.17 -6.16
CA PRO A 181 12.38 16.94 -5.43
C PRO A 181 13.77 16.28 -5.58
N PRO A 182 14.88 17.04 -5.57
CA PRO A 182 16.22 16.50 -5.74
C PRO A 182 16.59 15.69 -4.49
N GLY A 183 16.31 14.38 -4.51
CA GLY A 183 16.58 13.52 -3.36
C GLY A 183 16.29 12.03 -3.53
N THR A 184 15.51 11.60 -4.53
CA THR A 184 15.28 10.17 -4.81
C THR A 184 15.59 9.83 -6.26
N GLY A 185 16.82 10.11 -6.68
CA GLY A 185 17.37 9.43 -7.85
C GLY A 185 17.61 7.96 -7.52
N LYS A 186 16.72 7.07 -7.98
CA LYS A 186 17.07 5.66 -8.17
C LYS A 186 16.55 5.17 -9.52
N GLU A 187 17.53 4.60 -10.23
CA GLU A 187 17.62 3.86 -11.49
C GLU A 187 16.42 3.83 -12.47
N PRO A 188 16.70 3.96 -13.78
CA PRO A 188 15.69 3.76 -14.82
C PRO A 188 15.08 2.37 -14.69
N ALA A 189 13.76 2.29 -14.84
CA ALA A 189 12.97 1.07 -14.71
C ALA A 189 13.67 -0.11 -15.39
N ALA A 190 14.05 -1.11 -14.60
CA ALA A 190 14.65 -2.33 -15.10
C ALA A 190 13.73 -2.92 -16.19
N ARG A 191 14.26 -3.00 -17.42
CA ARG A 191 13.68 -3.75 -18.53
C ARG A 191 13.26 -5.12 -17.99
N ALA A 192 12.00 -5.49 -18.21
CA ALA A 192 11.48 -6.80 -17.86
C ALA A 192 12.43 -7.90 -18.35
N ARG A 193 13.17 -8.49 -17.41
CA ARG A 193 13.89 -9.75 -17.61
C ARG A 193 13.13 -10.84 -16.88
N SER A 194 12.97 -11.94 -17.60
CA SER A 194 12.37 -13.20 -17.18
C SER A 194 12.78 -13.58 -15.76
N LEU A 195 11.81 -13.92 -14.92
CA LEU A 195 12.04 -14.48 -13.59
C LEU A 195 11.84 -15.99 -13.67
N ASP A 196 12.95 -16.71 -13.79
CA ASP A 196 13.11 -18.07 -13.29
C ASP A 196 14.11 -18.02 -12.13
N GLY A 197 13.81 -18.75 -11.05
CA GLY A 197 14.76 -19.02 -9.97
C GLY A 197 14.24 -18.66 -8.58
N GLU A 198 13.58 -19.61 -7.94
CA GLU A 198 13.44 -19.66 -6.48
C GLU A 198 14.81 -19.72 -5.80
N GLN A 199 15.01 -18.93 -4.75
CA GLN A 199 15.60 -19.36 -3.48
C GLN A 199 15.54 -18.21 -2.46
N GLY A 200 14.94 -18.49 -1.30
CA GLY A 200 14.73 -17.52 -0.23
C GLY A 200 15.95 -17.31 0.66
N VAL A 201 16.01 -16.14 1.29
CA VAL A 201 16.68 -15.90 2.58
C VAL A 201 15.95 -14.77 3.31
N LEU A 202 15.75 -14.97 4.62
CA LEU A 202 15.17 -14.05 5.60
C LEU A 202 16.07 -12.83 5.85
N GLY A 203 15.49 -11.63 5.97
CA GLY A 203 16.22 -10.41 6.34
C GLY A 203 15.31 -9.27 6.83
N GLU A 204 15.41 -9.02 8.13
CA GLU A 204 14.94 -7.92 8.99
C GLU A 204 14.39 -6.64 8.34
N GLY A 205 13.22 -6.19 8.82
CA GLY A 205 12.63 -4.89 8.49
C GLY A 205 13.10 -3.76 9.42
N PRO A 206 13.24 -2.52 8.94
CA PRO A 206 13.49 -1.39 9.83
C PRO A 206 12.19 -0.77 10.34
N ARG A 207 12.32 -0.26 11.57
CA ARG A 207 11.29 0.29 12.45
C ARG A 207 10.78 1.66 11.99
N ALA A 208 9.59 1.97 12.48
CA ALA A 208 8.88 3.24 12.38
C ALA A 208 9.75 4.46 12.74
N GLY A 209 9.68 5.48 11.88
CA GLY A 209 10.25 6.81 12.10
C GLY A 209 9.24 7.87 11.67
N GLU A 210 8.64 8.52 12.67
CA GLU A 210 8.13 9.89 12.72
C GLU A 210 7.59 10.54 11.42
N LEU A 211 6.25 10.60 11.35
CA LEU A 211 5.51 11.49 10.46
C LEU A 211 5.75 12.95 10.85
N ARG A 212 6.73 13.61 10.22
CA ARG A 212 6.76 15.07 10.15
C ARG A 212 5.74 15.53 9.11
N ALA A 213 4.75 16.28 9.58
CA ALA A 213 3.89 17.09 8.74
C ALA A 213 4.77 18.03 7.88
N VAL A 214 4.70 17.88 6.56
CA VAL A 214 5.25 18.87 5.64
C VAL A 214 4.06 19.61 5.07
N GLN A 215 3.62 20.63 5.81
CA GLN A 215 3.14 21.85 5.18
C GLN A 215 4.39 22.53 4.61
N SER A 216 4.52 22.53 3.29
CA SER A 216 5.38 23.46 2.58
C SER A 216 4.65 23.86 1.31
N ASP A 217 3.82 24.88 1.49
CA ASP A 217 3.47 25.83 0.45
C ASP A 217 4.77 26.57 0.10
N GLU A 218 5.60 25.96 -0.74
CA GLU A 218 6.80 26.62 -1.29
C GLU A 218 6.72 26.60 -2.82
N ALA A 219 6.77 27.82 -3.38
CA ALA A 219 6.77 28.12 -4.79
C ALA A 219 7.93 27.41 -5.51
N LEU A 220 7.62 26.32 -6.21
CA LEU A 220 8.60 25.52 -6.95
C LEU A 220 8.39 25.68 -8.46
N GLY A 221 9.26 26.51 -9.07
CA GLY A 221 9.72 26.47 -10.46
C GLY A 221 8.68 26.36 -11.57
N ASP A 222 8.16 27.50 -12.02
CA ASP A 222 7.32 27.64 -13.24
C ASP A 222 8.13 27.53 -14.55
N GLY A 223 9.34 26.96 -14.49
CA GLY A 223 10.31 26.94 -15.57
C GLY A 223 9.99 25.86 -16.61
N ALA A 224 9.73 26.28 -17.86
CA ALA A 224 9.59 25.35 -18.97
C ALA A 224 10.89 24.58 -19.21
N ARG A 225 10.82 23.24 -19.19
CA ARG A 225 11.97 22.39 -19.53
C ARG A 225 11.96 22.09 -21.01
N ASP A 226 13.09 22.33 -21.67
CA ASP A 226 13.33 21.90 -23.03
C ASP A 226 13.56 20.38 -23.05
N LEU A 227 12.81 19.68 -23.91
CA LEU A 227 12.86 18.23 -24.10
C LEU A 227 13.43 17.84 -25.46
N SER A 228 13.96 18.81 -26.22
CA SER A 228 14.57 18.58 -27.53
C SER A 228 15.64 17.48 -27.54
N ALA A 229 16.39 17.34 -26.44
CA ALA A 229 17.41 16.30 -26.25
C ALA A 229 16.90 14.99 -25.62
N TRP A 230 15.67 14.98 -25.09
CA TRP A 230 15.09 13.84 -24.35
C TRP A 230 14.52 12.76 -25.29
N GLY A 231 14.16 13.15 -26.52
CA GLY A 231 13.76 12.22 -27.58
C GLY A 231 12.97 12.91 -28.69
N ARG A 232 12.83 12.22 -29.83
CA ARG A 232 11.98 12.69 -30.93
C ARG A 232 10.51 12.63 -30.48
N GLY A 233 9.77 13.72 -30.65
CA GLY A 233 8.33 13.79 -30.36
C GLY A 233 7.93 14.77 -29.25
N PHE A 234 8.84 15.16 -28.35
CA PHE A 234 8.58 16.12 -27.27
C PHE A 234 9.44 17.39 -27.46
N VAL A 235 8.83 18.55 -27.30
CA VAL A 235 9.51 19.86 -27.39
C VAL A 235 9.74 20.43 -26.00
N SER A 236 8.70 20.47 -25.16
CA SER A 236 8.84 20.97 -23.79
C SER A 236 7.76 20.45 -22.86
N VAL A 237 8.04 20.48 -21.56
CA VAL A 237 7.08 20.17 -20.49
C VAL A 237 7.11 21.27 -19.43
N ARG A 238 5.93 21.66 -18.95
CA ARG A 238 5.76 22.68 -17.90
C ARG A 238 4.44 22.52 -17.18
N ARG A 239 4.25 23.21 -16.05
CA ARG A 239 2.96 23.29 -15.36
C ARG A 239 2.33 24.65 -15.66
N GLU A 240 1.09 24.66 -16.10
CA GLU A 240 0.36 25.92 -16.36
C GLU A 240 -1.06 25.83 -15.79
N LEU A 241 -1.65 26.99 -15.51
CA LEU A 241 -3.09 27.10 -15.34
C LEU A 241 -3.76 26.96 -16.70
N VAL A 242 -4.68 26.01 -16.79
CA VAL A 242 -5.36 25.61 -18.00
C VAL A 242 -6.85 25.53 -17.71
N ALA A 243 -7.68 26.10 -18.59
CA ALA A 243 -9.12 25.90 -18.54
C ALA A 243 -9.47 24.41 -18.63
N ASP A 244 -10.16 23.90 -17.60
CA ASP A 244 -10.67 22.54 -17.51
C ASP A 244 -11.74 22.33 -18.60
N PRO A 245 -11.56 21.33 -19.47
CA PRO A 245 -12.43 21.12 -20.63
C PRO A 245 -13.86 20.70 -20.25
N VAL A 246 -14.09 20.24 -19.01
CA VAL A 246 -15.40 19.73 -18.58
C VAL A 246 -15.99 20.56 -17.43
N ALA A 247 -15.18 20.92 -16.43
CA ALA A 247 -15.67 21.63 -15.24
C ALA A 247 -15.77 23.16 -15.40
N GLY A 248 -15.18 23.74 -16.46
CA GLY A 248 -15.34 25.16 -16.80
C GLY A 248 -14.60 26.16 -15.89
N GLY A 249 -13.53 25.73 -15.19
CA GLY A 249 -12.66 26.58 -14.38
C GLY A 249 -11.18 26.38 -14.70
N GLU A 250 -10.27 27.20 -14.17
CA GLU A 250 -8.84 27.00 -14.37
C GLU A 250 -8.27 25.95 -13.40
N LYS A 251 -7.47 25.03 -13.92
CA LYS A 251 -6.79 23.97 -13.17
C LYS A 251 -5.31 23.95 -13.55
N ARG A 252 -4.44 23.76 -12.56
CA ARG A 252 -3.01 23.56 -12.80
C ARG A 252 -2.79 22.18 -13.42
N MET A 253 -2.31 22.14 -14.67
CA MET A 253 -2.08 20.91 -15.44
C MET A 253 -0.64 20.85 -15.96
N THR A 254 -0.15 19.64 -16.22
CA THR A 254 1.08 19.46 -17.00
C THR A 254 0.79 19.74 -18.47
N VAL A 255 1.47 20.71 -19.05
CA VAL A 255 1.40 21.05 -20.47
C VAL A 255 2.61 20.48 -21.18
N VAL A 256 2.36 19.59 -22.13
CA VAL A 256 3.40 18.96 -22.96
C VAL A 256 3.27 19.48 -24.38
N ARG A 257 4.31 20.15 -24.89
CA ARG A 257 4.36 20.58 -26.29
C ARG A 257 4.95 19.46 -27.13
N MET A 258 4.19 18.99 -28.11
CA MET A 258 4.61 17.94 -29.02
C MET A 258 5.36 18.51 -30.22
N ASP A 259 6.24 17.69 -30.81
CA ASP A 259 6.92 18.05 -32.05
C ASP A 259 5.94 18.15 -33.22
N ARG A 260 6.30 18.92 -34.26
CA ARG A 260 5.45 19.14 -35.45
C ARG A 260 5.19 17.85 -36.24
N SER A 261 6.03 16.83 -36.10
CA SER A 261 5.82 15.52 -36.71
C SER A 261 4.64 14.73 -36.12
N VAL A 262 4.10 15.15 -34.96
CA VAL A 262 3.02 14.44 -34.28
C VAL A 262 1.66 14.99 -34.70
N ALA A 263 1.00 14.29 -35.62
CA ALA A 263 -0.36 14.63 -36.06
C ALA A 263 -1.42 14.27 -35.00
N ALA A 264 -2.47 15.10 -34.86
CA ALA A 264 -3.42 14.99 -33.77
C ALA A 264 -4.30 13.72 -33.80
N GLU A 265 -4.84 13.35 -34.96
CA GLU A 265 -5.71 12.17 -35.08
C GLU A 265 -4.97 10.85 -34.79
N PRO A 266 -3.81 10.56 -35.42
CA PRO A 266 -3.00 9.40 -35.05
C PRO A 266 -2.54 9.42 -33.59
N PHE A 267 -2.20 10.59 -33.05
CA PHE A 267 -1.83 10.72 -31.64
C PHE A 267 -3.00 10.39 -30.70
N ARG A 268 -4.22 10.82 -31.02
CA ARG A 268 -5.43 10.45 -30.28
C ARG A 268 -5.66 8.94 -30.28
N ALA A 269 -5.45 8.27 -31.42
CA ALA A 269 -5.54 6.81 -31.49
C ALA A 269 -4.50 6.11 -30.60
N VAL A 270 -3.27 6.62 -30.56
CA VAL A 270 -2.22 6.11 -29.65
C VAL A 270 -2.62 6.31 -28.18
N LEU A 271 -3.12 7.48 -27.81
CA LEU A 271 -3.59 7.72 -26.44
C LEU A 271 -4.77 6.82 -26.10
N GLU A 272 -5.77 6.68 -26.97
CA GLU A 272 -6.91 5.78 -26.76
C GLU A 272 -6.48 4.33 -26.54
N TYR A 273 -5.47 3.86 -27.29
CA TYR A 273 -4.83 2.57 -27.02
C TYR A 273 -4.24 2.49 -25.61
N LEU A 274 -3.51 3.52 -25.16
CA LEU A 274 -2.97 3.55 -23.80
C LEU A 274 -4.07 3.53 -22.71
N TYR A 275 -5.28 4.00 -23.01
CA TYR A 275 -6.43 3.91 -22.11
C TYR A 275 -7.11 2.55 -22.13
N THR A 276 -7.23 1.93 -23.30
CA THR A 276 -8.16 0.81 -23.53
C THR A 276 -7.47 -0.52 -23.78
N GLY A 277 -6.21 -0.51 -24.21
CA GLY A 277 -5.49 -1.67 -24.74
C GLY A 277 -5.97 -2.10 -26.13
N ARG A 278 -6.86 -1.34 -26.78
CA ARG A 278 -7.47 -1.68 -28.06
C ARG A 278 -7.04 -0.69 -29.14
N LEU A 279 -6.89 -1.19 -30.36
CA LEU A 279 -6.62 -0.39 -31.55
C LEU A 279 -7.86 -0.38 -32.45
N GLU A 280 -8.52 0.77 -32.58
CA GLU A 280 -9.62 0.93 -33.53
C GLU A 280 -9.08 1.10 -34.95
N GLN A 281 -9.25 0.08 -35.80
CA GLN A 281 -8.72 0.08 -37.17
C GLN A 281 -9.35 1.15 -38.09
N ALA A 282 -10.52 1.68 -37.71
CA ALA A 282 -11.24 2.71 -38.46
C ALA A 282 -10.74 4.15 -38.16
N ARG A 283 -9.94 4.34 -37.10
CA ARG A 283 -9.47 5.67 -36.69
C ARG A 283 -8.06 5.94 -37.18
N GLY A 284 -7.96 6.68 -38.29
CA GLY A 284 -6.74 7.33 -38.74
C GLY A 284 -5.79 6.45 -39.56
N ASP A 285 -4.67 7.07 -39.96
CA ASP A 285 -3.62 6.43 -40.74
C ASP A 285 -2.76 5.53 -39.83
N LEU A 286 -2.92 4.21 -39.98
CA LEU A 286 -2.20 3.21 -39.20
C LEU A 286 -0.67 3.37 -39.30
N MET A 287 -0.14 3.83 -40.45
CA MET A 287 1.30 4.03 -40.59
C MET A 287 1.77 5.17 -39.69
N GLN A 288 1.02 6.27 -39.62
CA GLN A 288 1.32 7.37 -38.70
C GLN A 288 1.15 6.95 -37.23
N VAL A 289 0.16 6.10 -36.92
CA VAL A 289 0.00 5.52 -35.58
C VAL A 289 1.24 4.70 -35.20
N ALA A 290 1.77 3.87 -36.10
CA ALA A 290 2.99 3.12 -35.88
C ALA A 290 4.21 4.03 -35.66
N THR A 291 4.35 5.09 -36.46
CA THR A 291 5.42 6.09 -36.30
C THR A 291 5.36 6.75 -34.93
N ILE A 292 4.19 7.20 -34.49
CA ILE A 292 4.03 7.82 -33.17
C ILE A 292 4.25 6.79 -32.05
N ALA A 293 3.76 5.56 -32.20
CA ALA A 293 3.99 4.48 -31.25
C ALA A 293 5.49 4.18 -31.09
N GLU A 294 6.27 4.24 -32.17
CA GLU A 294 7.73 4.12 -32.12
C GLU A 294 8.38 5.31 -31.40
N LEU A 295 7.98 6.55 -31.73
CA LEU A 295 8.46 7.76 -31.05
C LEU A 295 8.20 7.73 -29.54
N LEU A 296 7.03 7.20 -29.14
CA LEU A 296 6.61 7.06 -27.75
C LEU A 296 7.07 5.74 -27.09
N GLU A 297 7.79 4.89 -27.81
CA GLU A 297 8.28 3.59 -27.34
C GLU A 297 7.16 2.66 -26.84
N VAL A 298 5.98 2.75 -27.47
CA VAL A 298 4.82 1.89 -27.25
C VAL A 298 4.94 0.67 -28.16
N PHE A 299 5.89 -0.23 -27.85
CA PHE A 299 6.23 -1.37 -28.69
C PHE A 299 5.04 -2.30 -28.97
N ASP A 300 4.18 -2.55 -27.98
CA ASP A 300 3.00 -3.39 -28.15
C ASP A 300 2.08 -2.86 -29.26
N LEU A 301 1.82 -1.54 -29.27
CA LEU A 301 0.98 -0.91 -30.28
C LEU A 301 1.63 -0.98 -31.66
N ARG A 302 2.94 -0.72 -31.74
CA ARG A 302 3.69 -0.85 -33.00
C ARG A 302 3.59 -2.26 -33.57
N MET A 303 3.72 -3.28 -32.72
CA MET A 303 3.53 -4.69 -33.11
C MET A 303 2.08 -4.97 -33.54
N MET A 304 1.08 -4.44 -32.82
CA MET A 304 -0.32 -4.62 -33.18
C MET A 304 -0.66 -4.01 -34.54
N VAL A 305 -0.12 -2.83 -34.85
CA VAL A 305 -0.29 -2.20 -36.16
C VAL A 305 0.35 -3.06 -37.25
N ALA A 306 1.58 -3.55 -37.05
CA ALA A 306 2.24 -4.43 -38.01
C ALA A 306 1.42 -5.70 -38.29
N ASN A 307 0.90 -6.34 -37.25
CA ASN A 307 0.02 -7.50 -37.37
C ASN A 307 -1.26 -7.18 -38.16
N VAL A 308 -1.87 -6.01 -37.93
CA VAL A 308 -3.05 -5.57 -38.70
C VAL A 308 -2.71 -5.39 -40.18
N LEU A 309 -1.60 -4.73 -40.49
CA LEU A 309 -1.16 -4.49 -41.87
C LEU A 309 -0.82 -5.81 -42.61
N ASN A 310 -0.28 -6.79 -41.89
CA ASN A 310 0.04 -8.13 -42.41
C ASN A 310 -1.17 -9.09 -42.45
N LYS A 311 -2.37 -8.66 -42.03
CA LYS A 311 -3.57 -9.51 -41.87
C LYS A 311 -3.42 -10.62 -40.83
N GLU A 312 -2.55 -10.44 -39.85
CA GLU A 312 -2.25 -11.34 -38.73
C GLU A 312 -2.87 -10.85 -37.40
N SER A 313 -3.98 -10.09 -37.49
CA SER A 313 -4.60 -9.44 -36.33
C SER A 313 -5.04 -10.39 -35.20
N PHE A 314 -5.16 -11.69 -35.47
CA PHE A 314 -5.45 -12.71 -34.46
C PHE A 314 -4.39 -12.79 -33.36
N MET A 315 -3.12 -12.51 -33.69
CA MET A 315 -1.99 -12.48 -32.74
C MET A 315 -2.08 -11.31 -31.73
N ASN A 316 -2.98 -10.35 -31.96
CA ASN A 316 -3.13 -9.19 -31.07
C ASN A 316 -3.83 -9.56 -29.75
N GLN A 317 -4.44 -10.74 -29.64
CA GLN A 317 -5.12 -11.16 -28.42
C GLN A 317 -4.12 -11.34 -27.26
N GLU A 318 -2.97 -11.96 -27.51
CA GLU A 318 -1.89 -12.19 -26.56
C GLU A 318 -1.24 -10.86 -26.14
N ILE A 319 -1.01 -9.97 -27.12
CA ILE A 319 -0.47 -8.63 -26.86
C ILE A 319 -1.42 -7.84 -25.94
N THR A 320 -2.72 -7.87 -26.24
CA THR A 320 -3.75 -7.20 -25.43
C THR A 320 -3.81 -7.75 -24.01
N LYS A 321 -3.77 -9.08 -23.85
CA LYS A 321 -3.73 -9.73 -22.53
C LYS A 321 -2.50 -9.29 -21.73
N ALA A 322 -1.31 -9.37 -22.35
CA ALA A 322 -0.05 -8.98 -21.70
C ALA A 322 -0.02 -7.50 -21.32
N PHE A 323 -0.55 -6.62 -22.17
CA PHE A 323 -0.70 -5.19 -21.89
C PHE A 323 -1.53 -4.96 -20.64
N HIS A 324 -2.71 -5.57 -20.54
CA HIS A 324 -3.59 -5.40 -19.37
C HIS A 324 -2.98 -5.95 -18.08
N VAL A 325 -2.28 -7.08 -18.13
CA VAL A 325 -1.58 -7.64 -16.96
C VAL A 325 -0.49 -6.69 -16.47
N ARG A 326 0.38 -6.20 -17.37
CA ARG A 326 1.46 -5.27 -17.00
C ARG A 326 0.91 -3.96 -16.43
N ARG A 327 -0.11 -3.41 -17.06
CA ARG A 327 -0.76 -2.19 -16.60
C ARG A 327 -1.42 -2.37 -15.24
N ALA A 328 -2.11 -3.47 -15.00
CA ALA A 328 -2.71 -3.77 -13.70
C ALA A 328 -1.64 -3.82 -12.59
N ASN A 329 -0.48 -4.41 -12.86
CA ASN A 329 0.64 -4.42 -11.92
C ASN A 329 1.21 -3.02 -11.67
N ARG A 330 1.38 -2.20 -12.71
CA ARG A 330 1.87 -0.82 -12.57
C ARG A 330 0.85 0.10 -11.87
N ILE A 331 -0.46 -0.12 -12.06
CA ILE A 331 -1.52 0.55 -11.29
C ILE A 331 -1.40 0.19 -9.80
N LYS A 332 -1.23 -1.10 -9.46
CA LYS A 332 -1.04 -1.52 -8.05
C LYS A 332 0.17 -0.83 -7.41
N GLU A 333 1.27 -0.71 -8.15
CA GLU A 333 2.46 0.01 -7.69
C GLU A 333 2.17 1.50 -7.44
N CYS A 334 1.47 2.18 -8.36
CA CYS A 334 1.10 3.59 -8.20
C CYS A 334 0.18 3.80 -7.00
N LEU A 335 -0.78 2.89 -6.77
CA LEU A 335 -1.66 2.91 -5.59
C LEU A 335 -0.86 2.73 -4.30
N GLY A 336 0.08 1.77 -4.25
CA GLY A 336 0.88 1.51 -3.07
C GLY A 336 1.86 2.63 -2.71
N LYS A 337 2.44 3.30 -3.72
CA LYS A 337 3.41 4.39 -3.53
C LYS A 337 2.77 5.79 -3.50
N GLY A 338 1.49 5.92 -3.85
CA GLY A 338 0.82 7.22 -4.02
C GLY A 338 1.35 8.05 -5.20
N VAL A 339 2.07 7.45 -6.14
CA VAL A 339 2.63 8.17 -7.31
C VAL A 339 1.47 8.64 -8.20
N PHE A 340 1.45 9.92 -8.54
CA PHE A 340 0.36 10.60 -9.25
C PHE A 340 -0.97 10.72 -8.48
N ALA A 341 -0.99 10.48 -7.17
CA ALA A 341 -2.20 10.69 -6.39
C ALA A 341 -2.62 12.17 -6.45
N ASP A 342 -3.91 12.41 -6.68
CA ASP A 342 -4.54 13.73 -6.84
C ASP A 342 -5.74 13.92 -5.89
N VAL A 343 -5.96 12.96 -4.99
CA VAL A 343 -6.90 13.04 -3.88
C VAL A 343 -6.40 12.21 -2.70
N VAL A 344 -6.72 12.63 -1.48
CA VAL A 344 -6.41 11.89 -0.26
C VAL A 344 -7.69 11.75 0.56
N PHE A 345 -8.10 10.52 0.86
CA PHE A 345 -9.19 10.24 1.77
C PHE A 345 -8.68 10.21 3.21
N ARG A 346 -9.21 11.06 4.07
CA ARG A 346 -8.94 10.99 5.51
C ARG A 346 -9.94 10.04 6.15
N VAL A 347 -9.42 9.02 6.80
CA VAL A 347 -10.16 7.99 7.54
C VAL A 347 -9.71 8.00 9.00
N ASP A 348 -10.48 7.39 9.90
CA ASP A 348 -10.22 7.48 11.35
C ASP A 348 -8.84 6.95 11.76
N ASP A 349 -8.27 6.02 10.98
CA ASP A 349 -6.98 5.38 11.21
C ASP A 349 -5.87 5.84 10.26
N GLY A 350 -6.09 6.87 9.44
CA GLY A 350 -5.04 7.43 8.60
C GLY A 350 -5.50 8.18 7.36
N ALA A 351 -4.63 8.17 6.34
CA ALA A 351 -4.85 8.86 5.08
C ALA A 351 -4.56 7.90 3.92
N VAL A 352 -5.49 7.85 2.96
CA VAL A 352 -5.39 6.97 1.79
C VAL A 352 -5.25 7.84 0.54
N PRO A 353 -4.05 7.97 -0.04
CA PRO A 353 -3.88 8.62 -1.34
C PRO A 353 -4.55 7.79 -2.43
N ALA A 354 -5.20 8.45 -3.37
CA ALA A 354 -5.89 7.81 -4.47
C ALA A 354 -5.88 8.70 -5.73
N HIS A 355 -6.45 8.15 -6.81
CA HIS A 355 -6.40 8.76 -8.14
C HIS A 355 -7.82 8.98 -8.66
N LYS A 356 -8.29 10.23 -8.73
CA LYS A 356 -9.62 10.59 -9.24
C LYS A 356 -9.91 9.88 -10.57
N PRO A 357 -9.00 9.84 -11.57
CA PRO A 357 -9.27 9.17 -12.86
C PRO A 357 -9.54 7.66 -12.73
N LEU A 358 -8.84 6.97 -11.82
CA LEU A 358 -9.06 5.53 -11.61
C LEU A 358 -10.38 5.28 -10.85
N LEU A 359 -10.70 6.15 -9.89
CA LEU A 359 -11.93 6.06 -9.10
C LEU A 359 -13.17 6.31 -9.97
N ILE A 360 -13.18 7.37 -10.77
CA ILE A 360 -14.33 7.71 -11.63
C ILE A 360 -14.56 6.69 -12.75
N ALA A 361 -13.50 6.02 -13.21
CA ALA A 361 -13.64 4.94 -14.18
C ALA A 361 -14.29 3.68 -13.58
N GLY A 362 -14.21 3.51 -12.25
CA GLY A 362 -14.66 2.32 -11.54
C GLY A 362 -15.91 2.50 -10.68
N CYS A 363 -16.28 3.73 -10.31
CA CYS A 363 -17.28 4.01 -9.27
C CYS A 363 -18.15 5.23 -9.61
N ASP A 364 -19.46 5.01 -9.71
CA ASP A 364 -20.46 6.04 -10.04
C ASP A 364 -20.55 7.13 -8.96
N TRP A 365 -20.42 6.74 -7.69
CA TRP A 365 -20.41 7.69 -6.57
C TRP A 365 -19.22 8.65 -6.68
N MET A 366 -18.04 8.11 -6.99
CA MET A 366 -16.84 8.93 -7.18
C MET A 366 -16.96 9.79 -8.43
N MET A 367 -17.56 9.27 -9.50
CA MET A 367 -17.85 10.06 -10.69
C MET A 367 -18.78 11.23 -10.39
N ALA A 368 -19.89 10.99 -9.67
CA ALA A 368 -20.82 12.04 -9.26
C ALA A 368 -20.11 13.08 -8.37
N MET A 369 -19.31 12.63 -7.40
CA MET A 369 -18.53 13.46 -6.50
C MET A 369 -17.55 14.37 -7.24
N PHE A 370 -16.83 13.86 -8.24
CA PHE A 370 -15.80 14.62 -8.96
C PHE A 370 -16.29 15.36 -10.21
N ARG A 371 -17.57 15.25 -10.59
CA ARG A 371 -18.14 15.86 -11.82
C ARG A 371 -18.50 17.35 -11.73
N GLY A 372 -18.26 18.02 -10.60
CA GLY A 372 -18.44 19.49 -10.49
C GLY A 372 -19.56 19.95 -9.55
N ALA A 373 -20.51 19.06 -9.21
CA ALA A 373 -21.67 19.40 -8.39
C ALA A 373 -21.37 19.46 -6.88
N PHE A 374 -20.27 18.84 -6.45
CA PHE A 374 -19.84 18.76 -5.06
C PHE A 374 -18.63 19.63 -4.78
N ARG A 375 -18.41 20.03 -3.53
CA ARG A 375 -17.24 20.87 -3.15
C ARG A 375 -15.92 20.19 -3.47
N GLU A 376 -15.90 18.87 -3.36
CA GLU A 376 -14.76 17.97 -3.59
C GLU A 376 -14.31 17.92 -5.06
N SER A 377 -15.17 18.35 -5.98
CA SER A 377 -14.79 18.58 -7.38
C SER A 377 -13.86 19.78 -7.58
N ARG A 378 -13.85 20.73 -6.64
CA ARG A 378 -13.07 21.97 -6.68
C ARG A 378 -11.91 22.00 -5.69
N ALA A 379 -11.79 20.98 -4.84
CA ALA A 379 -10.65 20.83 -3.93
C ALA A 379 -9.41 20.45 -4.75
N ALA A 380 -8.52 21.43 -4.89
CA ALA A 380 -7.21 21.31 -5.53
C ALA A 380 -6.21 20.59 -4.62
#